data_AF-A0A382UL29-F1
#
_entry.id   AF-A0A382UL29-F1
#
_cell.length_a   1.000
_cell.length_b   1.000
_cell.length_c   1.000
_cell.angle_alpha   90.00
_cell.angle_beta   90.00
_cell.angle_gamma   90.00
#
_symmetry.space_group_name_H-M   'P 1'
#
loop_
_entity.id
_entity.type
_entity.pdbx_description
1 polymer ?
#
loop_
_entity_poly.entity_id
_entity_poly.type
_entity_poly.pdbx_seq_one_letter_code
_entity_poly.pdbx_strand_id
1 'polypeptide(L)'
;MHHPKIDKKMSKWVAKNIDSKPKHYFMNVLMGMYLMPEPDKAIFCMGYHRNIQRKDNWVIEHAWIEYNGVIIDPTLIMNDELPLEGYNYFEVMRFTLEEITDSYEEHMMNDAEYHDDLGCEILCYMAYKKLEYDLAMKYIEALDYICLKP
;
A
#
# COMPACT_ATOMS: atom_id res chain seq x y z
N MET A 1 -2.10 -16.70 -4.94
CA MET A 1 -1.98 -15.43 -4.21
C MET A 1 -1.31 -15.69 -2.88
N HIS A 2 -0.22 -14.99 -2.60
CA HIS A 2 0.35 -14.94 -1.27
C HIS A 2 -0.61 -14.09 -0.41
N HIS A 3 -1.02 -14.58 0.75
CA HIS A 3 -1.85 -13.80 1.70
C HIS A 3 -1.02 -13.52 2.95
N PRO A 4 0.02 -12.66 2.84
CA PRO A 4 0.82 -12.31 4.00
C PRO A 4 -0.08 -11.68 5.06
N LYS A 5 0.15 -12.06 6.32
CA LYS A 5 -0.61 -11.53 7.44
C LYS A 5 0.00 -10.20 7.88
N ILE A 6 -0.86 -9.30 8.34
CA ILE A 6 -0.42 -8.04 8.94
C ILE A 6 0.25 -8.28 10.31
N ASP A 7 1.47 -7.80 10.48
CA ASP A 7 2.12 -7.69 11.77
C ASP A 7 1.65 -6.39 12.45
N LYS A 8 0.65 -6.53 13.32
CA LYS A 8 0.06 -5.41 14.06
C LYS A 8 1.07 -4.70 14.96
N LYS A 9 2.00 -5.44 15.56
CA LYS A 9 2.94 -4.87 16.53
C LYS A 9 3.95 -3.99 15.81
N MET A 10 4.51 -4.49 14.71
CA MET A 10 5.44 -3.74 13.89
C MET A 10 4.73 -2.54 13.23
N SER A 11 3.52 -2.74 12.69
CA SER A 11 2.71 -1.66 12.10
C SER A 11 2.45 -0.51 13.09
N LYS A 12 2.06 -0.83 14.34
CA LYS A 12 1.88 0.19 15.40
C LYS A 12 3.18 0.89 15.75
N TRP A 13 4.28 0.16 15.80
CA TRP A 13 5.57 0.73 16.13
C TRP A 13 6.03 1.71 15.05
N VAL A 14 5.94 1.32 13.76
CA VAL A 14 6.25 2.20 12.63
C VAL A 14 5.37 3.44 12.65
N ALA A 15 4.05 3.27 12.73
CA ALA A 15 3.09 4.37 12.71
C ALA A 15 3.39 5.46 13.75
N LYS A 16 3.82 5.05 14.96
CA LYS A 16 4.20 5.97 16.05
C LYS A 16 5.51 6.71 15.81
N ASN A 17 6.48 6.08 15.13
CA ASN A 17 7.81 6.66 14.93
C ASN A 17 7.89 7.58 13.70
N ILE A 18 6.90 7.54 12.80
CA ILE A 18 6.81 8.45 11.64
C ILE A 18 5.71 9.51 11.78
N ASP A 19 4.98 9.52 12.90
CA ASP A 19 3.78 10.36 13.09
C ASP A 19 2.74 10.17 11.96
N SER A 20 2.39 8.90 11.72
CA SER A 20 1.52 8.47 10.62
C SER A 20 0.18 9.20 10.61
N LYS A 21 -0.30 9.56 9.41
CA LYS A 21 -1.63 10.16 9.23
C LYS A 21 -2.44 9.33 8.22
N PRO A 22 -3.73 9.02 8.47
CA PRO A 22 -4.49 8.08 7.63
C PRO A 22 -4.55 8.45 6.16
N LYS A 23 -4.59 9.75 5.83
CA LYS A 23 -4.62 10.21 4.43
C LYS A 23 -3.31 9.98 3.69
N HIS A 24 -2.15 10.02 4.37
CA HIS A 24 -0.85 9.99 3.72
C HIS A 24 -0.27 8.58 3.60
N TYR A 25 -1.08 7.61 3.15
CA TYR A 25 -0.68 6.20 3.15
C TYR A 25 0.62 5.95 2.37
N PHE A 26 0.84 6.66 1.26
CA PHE A 26 2.08 6.59 0.49
C PHE A 26 3.30 7.01 1.33
N MET A 27 3.27 8.22 1.90
CA MET A 27 4.37 8.75 2.69
C MET A 27 4.60 7.96 3.98
N ASN A 28 3.54 7.48 4.62
CA ASN A 28 3.66 6.64 5.80
C ASN A 28 4.44 5.36 5.50
N VAL A 29 4.21 4.76 4.32
CA VAL A 29 4.90 3.55 3.89
C VAL A 29 6.34 3.86 3.51
N LEU A 30 6.57 4.90 2.72
CA LEU A 30 7.92 5.32 2.32
C LEU A 30 8.80 5.61 3.55
N MET A 31 8.33 6.44 4.48
CA MET A 31 9.03 6.71 5.73
C MET A 31 9.17 5.46 6.60
N GLY A 32 8.15 4.60 6.61
CA GLY A 32 8.18 3.35 7.36
C GLY A 32 9.25 2.36 6.88
N MET A 33 9.57 2.35 5.59
CA MET A 33 10.64 1.50 5.04
C MET A 33 12.01 1.84 5.63
N TYR A 34 12.31 3.13 5.81
CA TYR A 34 13.55 3.57 6.46
C TYR A 34 13.69 3.13 7.92
N LEU A 35 12.57 2.79 8.58
CA LEU A 35 12.57 2.28 9.95
C LEU A 35 12.70 0.75 10.03
N MET A 36 12.71 0.04 8.90
CA MET A 36 12.89 -1.42 8.91
C MET A 36 14.31 -1.77 9.39
N PRO A 37 14.50 -2.89 10.13
CA PRO A 37 15.82 -3.30 10.58
C PRO A 37 16.83 -3.50 9.45
N GLU A 38 16.33 -3.93 8.29
CA GLU A 38 17.10 -4.08 7.04
C GLU A 38 16.30 -3.40 5.92
N PRO A 39 16.43 -2.07 5.73
CA PRO A 39 15.60 -1.30 4.79
C PRO A 39 15.67 -1.82 3.35
N ASP A 40 16.83 -2.31 2.91
CA ASP A 40 17.03 -2.86 1.55
C ASP A 40 16.28 -4.19 1.32
N LYS A 41 15.80 -4.83 2.39
CA LYS A 41 14.94 -6.03 2.31
C LYS A 41 13.45 -5.70 2.44
N ALA A 42 13.11 -4.45 2.70
CA ALA A 42 11.73 -3.99 2.73
C ALA A 42 11.26 -3.73 1.30
N ILE A 43 10.01 -4.10 1.02
CA ILE A 43 9.39 -3.87 -0.28
C ILE A 43 8.24 -2.88 -0.09
N PHE A 44 8.29 -1.78 -0.83
CA PHE A 44 7.17 -0.87 -0.97
C PHE A 44 6.12 -1.55 -1.84
N CYS A 45 4.94 -1.81 -1.31
CA CYS A 45 3.83 -2.36 -2.08
C CYS A 45 2.74 -1.31 -2.25
N MET A 46 2.17 -1.24 -3.45
CA MET A 46 1.02 -0.38 -3.74
C MET A 46 -0.04 -1.17 -4.47
N GLY A 47 -1.29 -0.83 -4.22
CA GLY A 47 -2.43 -1.42 -4.88
C GLY A 47 -3.71 -1.10 -4.14
N TYR A 48 -4.47 -2.13 -3.81
CA TYR A 48 -5.77 -1.95 -3.19
C TYR A 48 -5.96 -2.87 -1.99
N HIS A 49 -6.81 -2.48 -1.05
CA HIS A 49 -7.27 -3.36 0.01
C HIS A 49 -8.80 -3.36 0.13
N ARG A 50 -9.35 -4.43 0.71
CA ARG A 50 -10.76 -4.48 1.13
C ARG A 50 -10.90 -5.21 2.45
N ASN A 51 -11.85 -4.81 3.28
CA ASN A 51 -12.22 -5.59 4.45
C ASN A 51 -13.40 -6.51 4.11
N ILE A 52 -13.29 -7.81 4.41
CA ILE A 52 -14.33 -8.83 4.14
C ILE A 52 -15.66 -8.57 4.84
N GLN A 53 -15.69 -7.70 5.86
CA GLN A 53 -16.91 -7.36 6.59
C GLN A 53 -17.70 -6.24 5.90
N ARG A 54 -17.12 -5.54 4.93
CA ARG A 54 -17.82 -4.51 4.16
C ARG A 54 -18.74 -5.15 3.12
N LYS A 55 -20.00 -4.71 3.10
CA LYS A 55 -21.03 -5.22 2.18
C LYS A 55 -21.01 -4.57 0.80
N ASP A 56 -20.35 -3.43 0.67
CA ASP A 56 -20.29 -2.62 -0.56
C ASP A 56 -19.27 -3.18 -1.57
N ASN A 57 -18.54 -4.25 -1.24
CA ASN A 57 -17.44 -4.84 -2.03
C ASN A 57 -16.36 -3.83 -2.47
N TRP A 58 -16.34 -2.64 -1.88
CA TRP A 58 -15.48 -1.57 -2.37
C TRP A 58 -14.02 -1.83 -2.02
N VAL A 59 -13.16 -1.85 -3.02
CA VAL A 59 -11.70 -1.80 -2.88
C VAL A 59 -11.21 -0.36 -2.74
N ILE A 60 -10.28 -0.13 -1.82
CA ILE A 60 -9.72 1.20 -1.55
C ILE A 60 -8.24 1.15 -1.92
N GLU A 61 -7.79 2.16 -2.68
CA GLU A 61 -6.38 2.32 -3.03
C GLU A 61 -5.54 2.52 -1.77
N HIS A 62 -4.38 1.86 -1.72
CA HIS A 62 -3.53 1.87 -0.54
C HIS A 62 -2.08 1.48 -0.84
N ALA A 63 -1.19 1.74 0.11
CA ALA A 63 0.19 1.26 0.12
C ALA A 63 0.52 0.58 1.45
N TRP A 64 1.46 -0.37 1.42
CA TRP A 64 1.97 -1.06 2.61
C TRP A 64 3.42 -1.51 2.39
N ILE A 65 4.06 -1.98 3.46
CA ILE A 65 5.40 -2.58 3.39
C ILE A 65 5.25 -4.10 3.47
N GLU A 66 5.92 -4.82 2.59
CA GLU A 66 6.20 -6.25 2.78
C GLU A 66 7.62 -6.43 3.32
N TYR A 67 7.75 -7.14 4.45
CA TYR A 67 9.04 -7.42 5.08
C TYR A 67 8.99 -8.79 5.75
N ASN A 68 9.93 -9.68 5.43
CA ASN A 68 9.98 -11.05 5.98
C ASN A 68 8.67 -11.86 5.85
N GLY A 69 7.92 -11.68 4.75
CA GLY A 69 6.68 -12.41 4.48
C GLY A 69 5.47 -11.95 5.30
N VAL A 70 5.56 -10.78 5.95
CA VAL A 70 4.42 -10.13 6.63
C VAL A 70 4.16 -8.75 6.04
N ILE A 71 2.91 -8.28 6.20
CA ILE A 71 2.50 -6.92 5.89
C ILE A 71 2.77 -6.03 7.11
N ILE A 72 3.35 -4.85 6.87
CA ILE A 72 3.45 -3.77 7.83
C ILE A 72 2.70 -2.59 7.22
N ASP A 73 1.61 -2.20 7.87
CA ASP A 73 0.70 -1.16 7.37
C ASP A 73 0.54 -0.06 8.45
N PRO A 74 1.40 0.97 8.40
CA PRO A 74 1.41 2.03 9.40
C PRO A 74 0.19 2.96 9.30
N THR A 75 -0.61 2.83 8.25
CA THR A 75 -1.80 3.67 8.02
C THR A 75 -3.05 2.96 8.53
N LEU A 76 -3.26 1.71 8.11
CA LEU A 76 -4.49 0.99 8.39
C LEU A 76 -4.65 0.65 9.88
N ILE A 77 -3.53 0.52 10.60
CA ILE A 77 -3.51 0.33 12.05
C ILE A 77 -4.17 1.49 12.84
N MET A 78 -4.39 2.63 12.19
CA MET A 78 -5.11 3.79 12.73
C MET A 78 -6.62 3.72 12.53
N ASN A 79 -7.11 2.76 11.73
CA ASN A 79 -8.53 2.52 11.54
C ASN A 79 -9.05 1.56 12.62
N ASP A 80 -9.79 2.11 13.59
CA ASP A 80 -10.39 1.34 14.69
C ASP A 80 -11.78 0.79 14.34
N GLU A 81 -12.33 1.10 13.16
CA GLU A 81 -13.69 0.71 12.78
C GLU A 81 -13.81 -0.78 12.43
N LEU A 82 -12.77 -1.35 11.81
CA LEU A 82 -12.79 -2.71 11.30
C LEU A 82 -11.55 -3.50 11.75
N PRO A 83 -11.71 -4.81 12.06
CA PRO A 83 -10.58 -5.62 12.48
C PRO A 83 -9.61 -5.83 11.31
N LEU A 84 -8.32 -5.63 11.59
CA LEU A 84 -7.24 -5.75 10.61
C LEU A 84 -7.13 -7.14 9.97
N GLU A 85 -7.51 -8.20 10.70
CA GLU A 85 -7.55 -9.57 10.18
C GLU A 85 -8.56 -9.74 9.03
N GLY A 86 -9.52 -8.83 8.91
CA GLY A 86 -10.51 -8.85 7.85
C GLY A 86 -10.01 -8.24 6.54
N TYR A 87 -8.82 -7.65 6.49
CA TYR A 87 -8.33 -7.00 5.28
C TYR A 87 -7.61 -7.96 4.35
N ASN A 88 -8.02 -7.93 3.08
CA ASN A 88 -7.31 -8.53 1.96
C ASN A 88 -6.60 -7.42 1.19
N TYR A 89 -5.35 -7.69 0.82
CA TYR A 89 -4.51 -6.80 0.03
C TYR A 89 -4.35 -7.37 -1.38
N PHE A 90 -4.38 -6.47 -2.35
CA PHE A 90 -4.23 -6.74 -3.77
C PHE A 90 -3.05 -5.91 -4.27
N GLU A 91 -1.87 -6.54 -4.27
CA GLU A 91 -0.67 -5.93 -4.81
C GLU A 91 -0.85 -5.67 -6.31
N VAL A 92 -0.62 -4.42 -6.71
CA VAL A 92 -0.50 -4.00 -8.10
C VAL A 92 0.97 -3.83 -8.44
N MET A 93 1.74 -3.28 -7.50
CA MET A 93 3.16 -3.01 -7.67
C MET A 93 3.98 -3.28 -6.42
N ARG A 94 5.26 -3.54 -6.67
CA ARG A 94 6.32 -3.59 -5.68
C ARG A 94 7.53 -2.81 -6.14
N PHE A 95 8.21 -2.18 -5.19
CA PHE A 95 9.47 -1.45 -5.38
C PHE A 95 10.43 -1.76 -4.23
N THR A 96 11.72 -1.79 -4.53
CA THR A 96 12.75 -1.66 -3.48
C THR A 96 12.73 -0.24 -2.92
N LEU A 97 13.42 -0.02 -1.80
CA LEU A 97 13.58 1.32 -1.24
C LEU A 97 14.28 2.26 -2.22
N GLU A 98 15.35 1.78 -2.88
CA GLU A 98 16.09 2.55 -3.88
C GLU A 98 15.17 2.99 -5.04
N GLU A 99 14.43 2.06 -5.64
CA GLU A 99 13.55 2.36 -6.78
C GLU A 99 12.48 3.40 -6.45
N ILE A 100 11.86 3.32 -5.27
CA ILE A 100 10.79 4.25 -4.90
C ILE A 100 11.34 5.61 -4.47
N THR A 101 12.51 5.65 -3.83
CA THR A 101 13.17 6.90 -3.44
C THR A 101 13.66 7.65 -4.66
N ASP A 102 14.33 6.99 -5.60
CA ASP A 102 14.77 7.62 -6.86
C ASP A 102 13.57 8.23 -7.59
N SER A 103 12.46 7.48 -7.69
CA SER A 103 11.22 7.98 -8.30
C SER A 103 10.64 9.20 -7.55
N TYR A 104 10.64 9.17 -6.22
CA TYR A 104 10.17 10.28 -5.38
C TYR A 104 11.05 11.53 -5.54
N GLU A 105 12.37 11.38 -5.57
CA GLU A 105 13.31 12.49 -5.71
C GLU A 105 13.25 13.12 -7.11
N GLU A 106 13.21 12.29 -8.17
CA GLU A 106 13.19 12.76 -9.56
C GLU A 106 11.91 13.53 -9.92
N HIS A 107 10.79 13.15 -9.32
CA HIS A 107 9.49 13.62 -9.79
C HIS A 107 8.65 14.37 -8.76
N MET A 108 8.84 14.14 -7.46
CA MET A 108 7.91 14.65 -6.43
C MET A 108 8.53 15.69 -5.50
N MET A 109 9.83 15.64 -5.22
CA MET A 109 10.47 16.61 -4.31
C MET A 109 10.40 18.06 -4.79
N ASN A 110 10.20 18.28 -6.09
CA ASN A 110 10.22 19.62 -6.72
C ASN A 110 8.82 20.20 -6.98
N ASP A 111 7.75 19.48 -6.67
CA ASP A 111 6.39 19.92 -6.97
C ASP A 111 5.54 20.05 -5.68
N ALA A 112 5.20 21.30 -5.35
CA ALA A 112 4.51 21.66 -4.12
C ALA A 112 3.09 21.08 -4.02
N GLU A 113 2.50 20.63 -5.14
CA GLU A 113 1.18 19.99 -5.16
C GLU A 113 1.22 18.49 -4.84
N TYR A 114 2.38 17.82 -4.92
CA TYR A 114 2.49 16.35 -4.82
C TYR A 114 2.85 15.82 -3.44
N HIS A 115 3.04 16.71 -2.46
CA HIS A 115 3.51 16.31 -1.12
C HIS A 115 2.52 15.45 -0.32
N ASP A 116 1.23 15.45 -0.69
CA ASP A 116 0.20 14.92 0.19
C ASP A 116 -0.44 13.60 -0.25
N ASP A 117 -0.54 13.29 -1.55
CA ASP A 117 -1.22 12.08 -2.05
C ASP A 117 -0.75 11.71 -3.47
N LEU A 118 0.16 10.74 -3.59
CA LEU A 118 0.44 10.12 -4.90
C LEU A 118 -0.46 8.89 -5.06
N GLY A 119 -1.44 8.99 -5.97
CA GLY A 119 -2.32 7.89 -6.29
C GLY A 119 -1.60 6.76 -7.05
N CYS A 120 -2.13 5.53 -6.94
CA CYS A 120 -1.53 4.34 -7.53
C CYS A 120 -1.38 4.48 -9.04
N GLU A 121 -2.42 4.99 -9.70
CA GLU A 121 -2.41 5.26 -11.13
C GLU A 121 -1.21 6.15 -11.52
N ILE A 122 -1.06 7.31 -10.86
CA ILE A 122 -0.02 8.29 -11.18
C ILE A 122 1.38 7.68 -11.01
N LEU A 123 1.61 6.97 -9.90
CA LEU A 123 2.88 6.28 -9.67
C LEU A 123 3.16 5.22 -10.75
N CYS A 124 2.14 4.45 -11.16
CA CYS A 124 2.28 3.45 -12.21
C CYS A 124 2.73 4.07 -13.54
N TYR A 125 2.14 5.21 -13.91
CA TYR A 125 2.52 5.91 -15.14
C TYR A 125 3.95 6.43 -15.08
N MET A 126 4.36 6.99 -13.94
CA MET A 126 5.70 7.55 -13.74
C MET A 126 6.79 6.48 -13.73
N ALA A 127 6.51 5.33 -13.12
CA ALA A 127 7.43 4.20 -13.05
C ALA A 127 7.43 3.30 -14.30
N TYR A 128 6.78 3.71 -15.39
CA TYR A 128 6.59 2.91 -16.61
C TYR A 128 5.92 1.53 -16.39
N LYS A 129 5.14 1.38 -15.32
CA LYS A 129 4.42 0.15 -14.93
C LYS A 129 2.92 0.18 -15.30
N LYS A 130 2.57 0.88 -16.39
CA LYS A 130 1.18 1.03 -16.85
C LYS A 130 0.51 -0.32 -17.14
N LEU A 131 1.25 -1.27 -17.71
CA LEU A 131 0.69 -2.57 -18.08
C LEU A 131 0.28 -3.37 -16.84
N GLU A 132 1.10 -3.34 -15.79
CA GLU A 132 0.86 -3.96 -14.49
C GLU A 132 -0.40 -3.38 -13.84
N TYR A 133 -0.54 -2.04 -13.88
CA TYR A 133 -1.75 -1.36 -13.45
C TYR A 133 -3.00 -1.83 -14.21
N ASP A 134 -2.97 -1.78 -15.54
CA ASP A 134 -4.11 -2.15 -16.39
C ASP A 134 -4.53 -3.62 -16.15
N LEU A 135 -3.56 -4.52 -15.95
CA LEU A 135 -3.82 -5.93 -15.63
C LEU A 135 -4.41 -6.12 -14.24
N ALA A 136 -3.90 -5.40 -13.24
CA ALA A 136 -4.40 -5.49 -11.88
C ALA A 136 -5.82 -4.91 -11.75
N MET A 137 -6.13 -3.84 -12.47
CA MET A 137 -7.50 -3.30 -12.53
C MET A 137 -8.49 -4.30 -13.12
N LYS A 138 -8.12 -4.98 -14.22
CA LYS A 138 -8.95 -6.07 -14.77
C LYS A 138 -9.14 -7.22 -13.78
N TYR A 139 -8.11 -7.52 -12.99
CA TYR A 139 -8.18 -8.55 -11.97
C TYR A 139 -9.12 -8.17 -10.82
N ILE A 140 -9.07 -6.92 -10.36
CA ILE A 140 -9.98 -6.36 -9.36
C ILE A 140 -11.43 -6.36 -9.87
N GLU A 141 -11.67 -5.88 -11.09
CA GLU A 141 -13.00 -5.95 -11.71
C GLU A 141 -13.52 -7.38 -11.74
N ALA A 142 -12.69 -8.34 -12.19
CA ALA A 142 -13.07 -9.76 -12.19
C ALA A 142 -13.38 -10.31 -10.79
N LEU A 143 -12.65 -9.87 -9.76
CA LEU A 143 -12.91 -10.25 -8.37
C LEU A 143 -14.26 -9.75 -7.87
N ASP A 144 -14.65 -8.53 -8.25
CA ASP A 144 -15.98 -8.01 -7.91
C ASP A 144 -17.07 -8.85 -8.58
N TYR A 145 -16.89 -9.25 -9.84
CA TYR A 145 -17.83 -10.16 -10.53
C TYR A 145 -17.90 -11.55 -9.91
N ILE A 146 -16.82 -12.09 -9.36
CA ILE A 146 -16.80 -13.39 -8.68
C ILE A 146 -17.47 -13.29 -7.29
N CYS A 147 -17.28 -12.20 -6.56
CA CYS A 147 -17.86 -11.97 -5.24
C CYS A 147 -19.35 -11.55 -5.29
N LEU A 148 -19.89 -11.25 -6.48
CA LEU A 148 -21.32 -10.98 -6.73
C LEU A 148 -22.15 -12.25 -6.95
N LYS A 149 -21.56 -13.45 -6.91
CA LYS A 149 -22.34 -14.69 -6.90
C LYS A 149 -22.65 -15.11 -5.45
N PRO A 150 -23.94 -15.16 -5.05
CA PRO A 150 -24.35 -15.67 -3.75
C PRO A 150 -24.05 -17.16 -3.58
#